data_AF-A0A960P9S7-F1
#
_entry.id   AF-A0A960P9S7-F1
#
_cell.length_a   1.000
_cell.length_b   1.000
_cell.length_c   1.000
_cell.angle_alpha   90.00
_cell.angle_beta   90.00
_cell.angle_gamma   90.00
#
_symmetry.space_group_name_H-M   'P 1'
#
loop_
_entity.id
_entity.type
_entity.pdbx_description
1 polymer ?
#
loop_
_entity_poly.entity_id
_entity_poly.type
_entity_poly.pdbx_seq_one_letter_code
_entity_poly.pdbx_strand_id
1 'polypeptide(L)'
;MPGTIRALVNEFLANLPAPHVGPREWDALLATLTRTLGDARRINPAYVLDLLHQTQVEVDRSLGGLPLDLRGQVHASSPEAAAESLLAMSAAYAKARQSADVVRAEDIRRAVRQAKDRLRLTLRRTNLRPETRQAKEALLEWFLVWLENPLVFPAWLDAQHTRTGPDA
;
A
#
# COMPACT_ATOMS: atom_id res chain seq x y z
N MET A 1 26.54 19.27 2.65
CA MET A 1 25.10 19.49 2.37
C MET A 1 24.34 18.33 3.02
N PRO A 2 23.39 18.56 3.94
CA PRO A 2 22.61 17.45 4.48
C PRO A 2 21.89 16.74 3.32
N GLY A 3 22.10 15.44 3.19
CA GLY A 3 21.45 14.62 2.18
C GLY A 3 19.92 14.63 2.36
N THR A 4 19.17 14.43 1.28
CA THR A 4 17.71 14.24 1.39
C THR A 4 17.41 12.96 2.18
N ILE A 5 16.24 12.86 2.83
CA ILE A 5 15.83 11.63 3.54
C ILE A 5 15.98 10.41 2.63
N ARG A 6 15.57 10.52 1.35
CA ARG A 6 15.70 9.45 0.36
C ARG A 6 17.15 9.05 0.11
N ALA A 7 18.05 10.01 -0.06
CA ALA A 7 19.46 9.73 -0.26
C ALA A 7 20.07 8.99 0.95
N LEU A 8 19.74 9.44 2.16
CA LEU A 8 20.21 8.83 3.40
C LEU A 8 19.64 7.42 3.62
N VAL A 9 18.36 7.19 3.27
CA VAL A 9 17.77 5.85 3.28
C VAL A 9 18.51 4.94 2.30
N ASN A 10 18.72 5.38 1.06
CA ASN A 10 19.43 4.57 0.06
C ASN A 10 20.87 4.25 0.48
N GLU A 11 21.58 5.22 1.05
CA GLU A 11 22.93 5.04 1.60
C GLU A 11 22.94 4.04 2.76
N PHE A 12 21.98 4.15 3.68
CA PHE A 12 21.84 3.17 4.77
C PHE A 12 21.59 1.76 4.22
N LEU A 13 20.66 1.62 3.26
CA LEU A 13 20.35 0.33 2.65
C LEU A 13 21.54 -0.28 1.90
N ALA A 14 22.35 0.54 1.23
CA ALA A 14 23.55 0.07 0.53
C ALA A 14 24.62 -0.52 1.47
N ASN A 15 24.59 -0.13 2.75
CA ASN A 15 25.52 -0.60 3.78
C ASN A 15 24.92 -1.71 4.66
N LEU A 16 23.70 -2.18 4.37
CA LEU A 16 23.11 -3.27 5.13
C LEU A 16 23.83 -4.60 4.85
N PRO A 17 24.06 -5.42 5.89
CA PRO A 17 24.68 -6.74 5.72
C PRO A 17 23.76 -7.73 4.98
N ALA A 18 22.45 -7.51 5.02
CA ALA A 18 21.44 -8.31 4.32
C ALA A 18 20.32 -7.38 3.81
N PRO A 19 19.66 -7.70 2.68
CA PRO A 19 18.59 -6.89 2.10
C PRO A 19 17.25 -7.08 2.86
N HIS A 20 17.30 -6.92 4.18
CA HIS A 20 16.17 -7.02 5.09
C HIS A 20 16.24 -5.93 6.17
N VAL A 21 15.11 -5.27 6.43
CA VAL A 21 14.95 -4.27 7.50
C VAL A 21 14.00 -4.83 8.55
N GLY A 22 14.57 -5.28 9.66
CA GLY A 22 13.85 -5.62 10.88
C GLY A 22 13.77 -4.46 11.87
N PRO A 23 13.19 -4.67 13.06
CA PRO A 23 13.07 -3.63 14.08
C PRO A 23 14.40 -2.98 14.47
N ARG A 24 15.49 -3.77 14.49
CA ARG A 24 16.83 -3.27 14.83
C ARG A 24 17.37 -2.34 13.75
N GLU A 25 17.28 -2.75 12.49
CA GLU A 25 17.72 -1.96 11.34
C GLU A 25 16.88 -0.68 11.21
N TRP A 26 15.59 -0.77 11.52
CA TRP A 26 14.67 0.35 11.55
C TRP A 26 15.07 1.40 12.59
N ASP A 27 15.34 0.99 13.82
CA ASP A 27 15.79 1.91 14.88
C ASP A 27 17.14 2.55 14.52
N ALA A 28 18.06 1.77 13.96
CA ALA A 28 19.34 2.27 13.47
C ALA A 28 19.19 3.29 12.32
N LEU A 29 18.25 3.05 11.40
CA LEU A 29 17.93 3.96 10.31
C LEU A 29 17.35 5.27 10.85
N LEU A 30 16.36 5.22 11.75
CA LEU A 30 15.76 6.42 12.33
C LEU A 30 16.76 7.23 13.15
N ALA A 31 17.63 6.56 13.93
CA ALA A 31 18.70 7.22 14.67
C ALA A 31 19.70 7.92 13.75
N THR A 32 20.04 7.28 12.62
CA THR A 32 20.94 7.86 11.60
C THR A 32 20.31 9.07 10.93
N LEU A 33 19.04 8.97 10.51
CA LEU A 33 18.31 10.09 9.93
C LEU A 33 18.22 11.28 10.89
N THR A 34 17.93 11.01 12.18
CA THR A 34 17.80 12.05 13.21
C THR A 34 19.14 12.77 13.43
N ARG A 35 20.23 12.00 13.56
CA ARG A 35 21.58 12.55 13.76
C ARG A 35 22.03 13.41 12.59
N THR A 36 21.74 12.99 11.35
CA THR A 36 22.23 13.66 10.14
C THR A 36 21.39 14.87 9.74
N LEU A 37 20.07 14.84 9.97
CA LEU A 37 19.16 15.93 9.61
C LEU A 37 19.00 16.98 10.72
N GLY A 38 19.38 16.64 11.97
CA GLY A 38 19.23 17.46 13.15
C GLY A 38 17.77 17.63 13.60
N ASP A 39 17.58 18.22 14.79
CA ASP A 39 16.28 18.34 15.46
C ASP A 39 15.23 19.17 14.69
N ALA A 40 15.67 19.96 13.70
CA ALA A 40 14.80 20.86 12.95
C ALA A 40 13.83 20.14 11.99
N ARG A 41 14.07 18.87 11.63
CA ARG A 41 13.17 18.08 10.78
C ARG A 41 12.57 16.92 11.55
N ARG A 42 11.27 17.04 11.87
CA ARG A 42 10.48 15.89 12.31
C ARG A 42 10.46 14.83 11.20
N ILE A 43 11.13 13.71 11.44
CA ILE A 43 11.07 12.56 10.56
C ILE A 43 9.67 11.97 10.69
N ASN A 44 9.02 11.72 9.55
CA ASN A 44 7.75 11.00 9.51
C ASN A 44 8.03 9.50 9.24
N PRO A 45 7.85 8.61 10.23
CA PRO A 45 8.03 7.17 10.07
C PRO A 45 7.28 6.59 8.86
N ALA A 46 6.05 7.05 8.62
CA ALA A 46 5.25 6.55 7.50
C ALA A 46 5.86 6.90 6.14
N TYR A 47 6.55 8.05 6.04
CA TYR A 47 7.26 8.43 4.83
C TYR A 47 8.52 7.57 4.61
N VAL A 48 9.26 7.27 5.68
CA VAL A 48 10.43 6.36 5.60
C VAL A 48 9.99 4.96 5.17
N LEU A 49 8.90 4.44 5.75
CA LEU A 49 8.33 3.15 5.35
C LEU A 49 7.89 3.14 3.87
N ASP A 50 7.28 4.22 3.39
CA ASP A 50 6.92 4.36 1.97
C ASP A 50 8.16 4.35 1.05
N LEU A 51 9.25 4.99 1.47
CA LEU A 51 10.53 4.91 0.75
C LEU A 51 11.07 3.48 0.72
N LEU A 52 11.03 2.76 1.84
CA LEU A 52 11.47 1.35 1.88
C LEU A 52 10.64 0.46 0.96
N HIS A 53 9.32 0.68 0.88
CA HIS A 53 8.44 -0.05 -0.04
C HIS A 53 8.72 0.21 -1.53
N GLN A 54 9.43 1.28 -1.88
CA GLN A 54 9.88 1.56 -3.25
C GLN A 54 11.19 0.82 -3.61
N THR A 55 11.78 0.11 -2.66
CA THR A 55 13.02 -0.66 -2.85
C THR A 55 12.75 -2.16 -2.92
N GLN A 56 13.76 -2.93 -3.34
CA GLN A 56 13.75 -4.40 -3.34
C GLN A 56 14.18 -5.00 -2.00
N VAL A 57 14.27 -4.19 -0.93
CA VAL A 57 14.65 -4.65 0.40
C VAL A 57 13.42 -5.16 1.14
N GLU A 58 13.51 -6.35 1.74
CA GLU A 58 12.43 -6.87 2.58
C GLU A 58 12.27 -6.04 3.84
N VAL A 59 11.04 -5.83 4.28
CA VAL A 59 10.74 -5.08 5.51
C VAL A 59 9.90 -5.99 6.39
N ASP A 60 10.27 -6.09 7.65
CA ASP A 60 9.55 -6.92 8.60
C ASP A 60 8.07 -6.49 8.72
N ARG A 61 7.20 -7.50 8.86
CA ARG A 61 5.76 -7.31 8.98
C ARG A 61 5.37 -6.43 10.16
N SER A 62 6.09 -6.54 11.27
CA SER A 62 5.87 -5.76 12.50
C SER A 62 6.06 -4.26 12.28
N LEU A 63 6.87 -3.87 11.29
CA LEU A 63 7.10 -2.49 10.89
C LEU A 63 6.11 -2.00 9.83
N GLY A 64 5.15 -2.83 9.42
CA GLY A 64 4.23 -2.54 8.32
C GLY A 64 4.75 -2.98 6.95
N GLY A 65 5.85 -3.74 6.89
CA GLY A 65 6.41 -4.27 5.65
C GLY A 65 5.48 -5.23 4.91
N LEU A 66 5.39 -5.09 3.59
CA LEU A 66 4.72 -6.06 2.71
C LEU A 66 5.72 -6.98 2.03
N PRO A 67 5.35 -8.26 1.79
CA PRO A 67 6.06 -9.14 0.87
C PRO A 67 6.32 -8.44 -0.48
N LEU A 68 7.52 -8.63 -1.04
CA LEU A 68 7.96 -7.92 -2.24
C LEU A 68 6.99 -8.10 -3.41
N ASP A 69 6.44 -9.30 -3.56
CA ASP A 69 5.51 -9.67 -4.63
C ASP A 69 4.14 -9.00 -4.51
N LEU A 70 3.76 -8.50 -3.33
CA LEU A 70 2.51 -7.74 -3.12
C LEU A 70 2.71 -6.23 -3.20
N ARG A 71 3.96 -5.74 -3.23
CA ARG A 71 4.24 -4.30 -3.32
C ARG A 71 3.81 -3.78 -4.68
N GLY A 72 3.05 -2.69 -4.67
CA GLY A 72 2.59 -2.03 -5.88
C GLY A 72 1.52 -2.78 -6.68
N GLN A 73 1.10 -3.98 -6.27
CA GLN A 73 0.12 -4.80 -7.00
C GLN A 73 -1.32 -4.29 -6.90
N VAL A 74 -1.62 -3.44 -5.92
CA VAL A 74 -2.97 -2.90 -5.72
C VAL A 74 -3.01 -1.47 -6.24
N HIS A 75 -3.78 -1.27 -7.31
CA HIS A 75 -3.84 -0.02 -8.05
C HIS A 75 -5.11 0.76 -7.75
N ALA A 76 -4.99 2.09 -7.72
CA ALA A 76 -6.12 3.01 -7.52
C ALA A 76 -6.01 4.22 -8.47
N SER A 77 -5.38 4.04 -9.63
CA SER A 77 -5.20 5.09 -10.65
C SER A 77 -6.49 5.36 -11.40
N SER A 78 -7.18 4.30 -11.84
CA SER A 78 -8.47 4.35 -12.55
C SER A 78 -9.41 3.21 -12.08
N PRO A 79 -10.71 3.26 -12.42
CA PRO A 79 -11.66 2.17 -12.20
C PRO A 79 -11.18 0.83 -12.77
N GLU A 80 -10.67 0.81 -14.00
CA GLU A 80 -10.25 -0.41 -14.69
C GLU A 80 -9.07 -1.07 -13.97
N ALA A 81 -8.03 -0.28 -13.65
CA ALA A 81 -6.87 -0.78 -12.94
C ALA A 81 -7.21 -1.24 -11.50
N ALA A 82 -8.15 -0.55 -10.85
CA ALA A 82 -8.64 -0.96 -9.52
C ALA A 82 -9.44 -2.26 -9.59
N ALA A 83 -10.35 -2.40 -10.55
CA ALA A 83 -11.10 -3.64 -10.78
C ALA A 83 -10.15 -4.82 -11.00
N GLU A 84 -9.22 -4.70 -11.97
CA GLU A 84 -8.26 -5.75 -12.31
C GLU A 84 -7.44 -6.17 -11.08
N SER A 85 -6.84 -5.20 -10.38
CA SER A 85 -6.01 -5.52 -9.21
C SER A 85 -6.81 -6.08 -8.03
N LEU A 86 -8.01 -5.58 -7.75
CA LEU A 86 -8.85 -6.10 -6.66
C LEU A 86 -9.37 -7.51 -6.97
N LEU A 87 -9.72 -7.81 -8.22
CA LEU A 87 -10.07 -9.16 -8.67
C LEU A 87 -8.89 -10.12 -8.53
N ALA A 88 -7.68 -9.69 -8.93
CA ALA A 88 -6.47 -10.48 -8.74
C ALA A 88 -6.20 -10.76 -7.25
N MET A 89 -6.39 -9.76 -6.38
CA MET A 89 -6.26 -9.93 -4.93
C MET A 89 -7.34 -10.87 -4.36
N SER A 90 -8.58 -10.82 -4.87
CA SER A 90 -9.64 -11.77 -4.48
C SER A 90 -9.25 -13.20 -4.82
N ALA A 91 -8.74 -13.45 -6.02
CA ALA A 91 -8.29 -14.77 -6.44
C ALA A 91 -7.10 -15.27 -5.59
N ALA A 92 -6.11 -14.42 -5.35
CA ALA A 92 -4.97 -14.74 -4.49
C ALA A 92 -5.41 -15.02 -3.04
N TYR A 93 -6.35 -14.24 -2.51
CA TYR A 93 -6.92 -14.43 -1.18
C TYR A 93 -7.68 -15.74 -1.07
N ALA A 94 -8.52 -16.06 -2.06
CA ALA A 94 -9.26 -17.32 -2.11
C ALA A 94 -8.31 -18.52 -2.13
N LYS A 95 -7.25 -18.46 -2.94
CA LYS A 95 -6.21 -19.51 -2.98
C LYS A 95 -5.51 -19.69 -1.62
N ALA A 96 -5.12 -18.59 -0.98
CA ALA A 96 -4.49 -18.65 0.35
C ALA A 96 -5.44 -19.27 1.40
N ARG A 97 -6.74 -18.93 1.35
CA ARG A 97 -7.77 -19.51 2.24
C ARG A 97 -7.97 -21.01 1.98
N GLN A 98 -8.00 -21.43 0.73
CA GLN A 98 -8.13 -22.85 0.36
C GLN A 98 -6.94 -23.67 0.84
N SER A 99 -5.73 -23.11 0.80
CA SER A 99 -4.51 -23.75 1.32
C SER A 99 -4.30 -23.59 2.83
N ALA A 100 -5.28 -23.02 3.56
CA ALA A 100 -5.16 -22.69 4.99
C ALA A 100 -3.96 -21.79 5.36
N ASP A 101 -3.43 -21.02 4.39
CA ASP A 101 -2.32 -20.08 4.61
C ASP A 101 -2.86 -18.75 5.15
N VAL A 102 -3.01 -18.71 6.48
CA VAL A 102 -3.53 -17.54 7.21
C VAL A 102 -2.60 -16.34 7.07
N VAL A 103 -1.29 -16.57 7.09
CA VAL A 103 -0.27 -15.52 7.00
C VAL A 103 -0.40 -14.80 5.68
N ARG A 104 -0.43 -15.56 4.57
CA ARG A 104 -0.56 -15.02 3.23
C ARG A 104 -1.89 -14.33 2.99
N ALA A 105 -2.99 -14.90 3.47
CA ALA A 105 -4.32 -14.29 3.37
C ALA A 105 -4.36 -12.90 4.03
N GLU A 106 -3.71 -12.75 5.20
CA GLU A 106 -3.64 -11.46 5.87
C GLU A 106 -2.66 -10.49 5.19
N ASP A 107 -1.56 -10.96 4.60
CA ASP A 107 -0.66 -10.09 3.82
C ASP A 107 -1.35 -9.49 2.58
N ILE A 108 -2.20 -10.28 1.92
CA ILE A 108 -3.04 -9.80 0.81
C ILE A 108 -4.02 -8.72 1.31
N ARG A 109 -4.69 -8.95 2.45
CA ARG A 109 -5.57 -7.93 3.05
C ARG A 109 -4.81 -6.66 3.45
N ARG A 110 -3.58 -6.79 3.97
CA ARG A 110 -2.71 -5.66 4.32
C ARG A 110 -2.32 -4.85 3.08
N ALA A 111 -2.02 -5.50 1.96
CA ALA A 111 -1.70 -4.83 0.70
C ALA A 111 -2.87 -3.94 0.22
N VAL A 112 -4.10 -4.49 0.23
CA VAL A 112 -5.30 -3.71 -0.14
C VAL A 112 -5.55 -2.57 0.86
N ARG A 113 -5.36 -2.81 2.16
CA ARG A 113 -5.48 -1.76 3.19
C ARG A 113 -4.51 -0.61 2.97
N GLN A 114 -3.24 -0.89 2.65
CA GLN A 114 -2.25 0.15 2.38
C GLN A 114 -2.61 0.98 1.15
N ALA A 115 -3.06 0.33 0.06
CA ALA A 115 -3.50 1.05 -1.12
C ALA A 115 -4.74 1.92 -0.85
N LYS A 116 -5.71 1.43 -0.06
CA LYS A 116 -6.84 2.23 0.45
C LYS A 116 -6.38 3.45 1.24
N ASP A 117 -5.41 3.28 2.14
CA ASP A 117 -4.93 4.37 2.98
C ASP A 117 -4.20 5.44 2.16
N ARG A 118 -3.41 5.04 1.15
CA ARG A 118 -2.83 5.97 0.15
C ARG A 118 -3.91 6.71 -0.64
N LEU A 119 -4.99 6.02 -1.03
CA LEU A 119 -6.12 6.64 -1.71
C LEU A 119 -6.82 7.68 -0.80
N ARG A 120 -7.06 7.34 0.47
CA ARG A 120 -7.61 8.28 1.47
C ARG A 120 -6.73 9.51 1.67
N LEU A 121 -5.42 9.33 1.76
CA LEU A 121 -4.49 10.46 1.85
C LEU A 121 -4.53 11.35 0.61
N THR A 122 -4.73 10.76 -0.57
CA THR A 122 -4.91 11.51 -1.82
C THR A 122 -6.19 12.35 -1.76
N LEU A 123 -7.30 11.78 -1.31
CA LEU A 123 -8.59 12.47 -1.16
C LEU A 123 -8.57 13.62 -0.15
N ARG A 124 -7.70 13.55 0.87
CA ARG A 124 -7.50 14.64 1.84
C ARG A 124 -6.81 15.87 1.25
N ARG A 125 -6.22 15.77 0.05
CA ARG A 125 -5.57 16.93 -0.61
C ARG A 125 -6.65 17.92 -1.08
N THR A 126 -6.41 19.20 -0.81
CA THR A 126 -7.37 20.30 -1.04
C THR A 126 -7.55 20.67 -2.51
N ASN A 127 -6.60 20.33 -3.39
CA ASN A 127 -6.55 20.82 -4.78
C ASN A 127 -7.04 19.80 -5.82
N LEU A 128 -7.85 18.82 -5.42
CA LEU A 128 -8.43 17.86 -6.36
C LEU A 128 -9.61 18.50 -7.10
N ARG A 129 -9.64 18.34 -8.43
CA ARG A 129 -10.82 18.67 -9.24
C ARG A 129 -12.03 17.85 -8.76
N PRO A 130 -13.25 18.42 -8.77
CA PRO A 130 -14.45 17.73 -8.28
C PRO A 130 -14.66 16.35 -8.93
N GLU A 131 -14.53 16.25 -10.25
CA GLU A 131 -14.66 14.99 -11.01
C GLU A 131 -13.62 13.95 -10.57
N THR A 132 -12.37 14.37 -10.38
CA THR A 132 -11.30 13.49 -9.89
C THR A 132 -11.58 13.03 -8.47
N ARG A 133 -12.10 13.90 -7.61
CA ARG A 133 -12.49 13.56 -6.24
C ARG A 133 -13.60 12.50 -6.24
N GLN A 134 -14.66 12.72 -7.02
CA GLN A 134 -15.79 11.78 -7.13
C GLN A 134 -15.31 10.40 -7.61
N ALA A 135 -14.48 10.35 -8.65
CA ALA A 135 -13.92 9.09 -9.14
C ALA A 135 -13.08 8.37 -8.06
N LYS A 136 -12.26 9.11 -7.29
CA LYS A 136 -11.45 8.55 -6.21
C LYS A 136 -12.29 8.11 -5.00
N GLU A 137 -13.41 8.77 -4.73
CA GLU A 137 -14.38 8.38 -3.70
C GLU A 137 -15.11 7.09 -4.08
N ALA A 138 -15.54 6.95 -5.33
CA ALA A 138 -16.10 5.69 -5.85
C ALA A 138 -15.09 4.55 -5.72
N LEU A 139 -13.83 4.77 -6.11
CA LEU A 139 -12.77 3.79 -5.87
C LEU A 139 -12.63 3.46 -4.39
N LEU A 140 -12.70 4.44 -3.49
CA LEU A 140 -12.56 4.18 -2.06
C LEU A 140 -13.65 3.22 -1.54
N GLU A 141 -14.87 3.32 -2.06
CA GLU A 141 -15.96 2.38 -1.76
C GLU A 141 -15.61 0.96 -2.19
N TRP A 142 -15.05 0.78 -3.40
CA TRP A 142 -14.67 -0.55 -3.91
C TRP A 142 -13.65 -1.24 -2.98
N PHE A 143 -12.66 -0.47 -2.50
CA PHE A 143 -11.68 -0.96 -1.55
C PHE A 143 -12.31 -1.34 -0.20
N LEU A 144 -13.34 -0.63 0.25
CA LEU A 144 -14.04 -0.94 1.49
C LEU A 144 -14.85 -2.23 1.35
N VAL A 145 -15.61 -2.38 0.26
CA VAL A 145 -16.36 -3.60 -0.04
C VAL A 145 -15.42 -4.81 -0.10
N TRP A 146 -14.29 -4.67 -0.80
CA TRP A 146 -13.29 -5.72 -0.87
C TRP A 146 -12.75 -6.10 0.52
N LEU A 147 -12.43 -5.12 1.37
CA LEU A 147 -11.90 -5.38 2.71
C LEU A 147 -12.93 -5.98 3.67
N GLU A 148 -14.21 -5.70 3.46
CA GLU A 148 -15.31 -6.32 4.19
C GLU A 148 -15.41 -7.81 3.83
N ASN A 149 -15.52 -8.14 2.54
CA ASN A 149 -15.57 -9.53 2.09
C ASN A 149 -14.88 -9.72 0.71
N PRO A 150 -13.60 -10.16 0.71
CA PRO A 150 -12.83 -10.34 -0.53
C PRO A 150 -13.44 -11.34 -1.51
N LEU A 151 -14.20 -12.32 -1.01
CA LEU A 151 -14.79 -13.39 -1.84
C LEU A 151 -16.07 -12.95 -2.54
N VAL A 152 -16.76 -11.94 -2.00
CA VAL A 152 -18.00 -11.39 -2.58
C VAL A 152 -17.72 -10.28 -3.58
N PHE A 153 -16.57 -9.62 -3.47
CA PHE A 153 -16.20 -8.49 -4.33
C PHE A 153 -16.38 -8.74 -5.84
N PRO A 154 -15.98 -9.90 -6.42
CA PRO A 154 -16.19 -10.12 -7.85
C PRO A 154 -17.66 -10.03 -8.28
N ALA A 155 -18.55 -10.73 -7.56
CA ALA A 155 -19.99 -10.70 -7.84
C ALA A 155 -20.61 -9.32 -7.60
N TRP A 156 -20.13 -8.59 -6.59
CA TRP A 156 -20.55 -7.22 -6.34
C TRP A 156 -20.15 -6.28 -7.48
N LEU A 157 -18.93 -6.41 -8.01
CA LEU A 157 -18.43 -5.59 -9.11
C LEU A 157 -19.24 -5.82 -10.39
N ASP A 158 -19.56 -7.08 -10.69
CA ASP A 158 -20.42 -7.44 -11.83
C ASP A 158 -21.80 -6.77 -11.72
N ALA A 159 -22.42 -6.82 -10.53
CA ALA A 159 -23.70 -6.18 -10.28
C ALA A 159 -23.64 -4.64 -10.41
N GLN A 160 -22.52 -4.01 -10.07
CA GLN A 160 -22.31 -2.57 -10.27
C GLN A 160 -22.28 -2.20 -11.76
N HIS A 161 -21.60 -2.99 -12.59
CA HIS A 161 -21.57 -2.76 -14.05
C HIS A 161 -22.95 -2.92 -14.69
N THR A 162 -23.78 -3.87 -14.21
CA THR A 162 -25.16 -4.01 -14.71
C THR A 162 -26.02 -2.79 -14.38
N ARG A 163 -25.78 -2.12 -13.25
CA ARG A 163 -26.53 -0.93 -12.84
C ARG A 163 -26.16 0.34 -13.61
N THR A 164 -24.99 0.39 -14.23
CA THR A 164 -24.50 1.54 -14.98
C THR A 164 -24.55 1.34 -16.51
N GLY A 165 -24.99 0.18 -16.98
CA GLY A 165 -25.27 -0.09 -18.39
C GLY A 165 -26.54 0.63 -18.90
N PRO A 166 -26.74 0.74 -20.23
CA PRO A 166 -27.76 1.59 -20.86
C PRO A 166 -29.24 1.20 -20.60
N ASP A 167 -29.51 0.14 -19.82
CA ASP A 167 -30.85 -0.33 -19.49
C ASP A 167 -31.31 0.05 -18.05
N ALA A 168 -30.70 1.08 -17.44
CA ALA A 168 -31.10 1.65 -16.15
C ALA A 168 -31.75 3.03 -16.28
#